data_AF-A0A5E4T302-F1
#
_entry.id   AF-A0A5E4T302-F1
#
_cell.length_a   1.000
_cell.length_b   1.000
_cell.length_c   1.000
_cell.angle_alpha   90.00
_cell.angle_beta   90.00
_cell.angle_gamma   90.00
#
_symmetry.space_group_name_H-M   'P 1'
#
loop_
_entity.id
_entity.type
_entity.pdbx_description
1 polymer ?
#
loop_
_entity_poly.entity_id
_entity_poly.type
_entity_poly.pdbx_seq_one_letter_code
_entity_poly.pdbx_strand_id
1 'polypeptide(L)'
;MFETVVEAMDPHVLNGTQEFAPDGIDPDTLARSLPAPMVFVDLETTGGNALEDRITEIGVVEVGPHGVDQWSTLLDPGEPIPPFIQKLTGITNEMVKGQPSFGTLAQGLAERLHGKLFVAHNARFDYGFLKNEFRRAGIGFQADVLCTVRLSRLLFPSAARHGLDALIARFGLMPQGRHRALADADLLWQFWQKLHTIYAPDLIGQAVQRVTKRSSQPPQLPDEAIDALPASPGVYLFYGEGDTLLYVGKSVDVRARVRSHFSSDHQVAKDLRISQEIRRVEVRRTVGELGALLLESQLVKQLQPVHNRMLRRAASLYSWQLAPDSDTPRLVSAKTVDFSGTGSLYGTFSSRYGAESALRTLADEHRLCCAQLGLEKVAKGRPCFGYQVKRCDGVCVGDAPLDAHTARTREALATLQLDTWPYDGPIAIEEPGSQSGEVEYHVIDRWQYLGSVASREALDALIDNMPAATGFDPDIYRLLGRRLAQFDADARVLHLTRAAFRLSHIEPPVDTPRNPRSVALLRRRQPRPEDPYQLRLPFDAH
;
A
#
# COMPACT_ATOMS: atom_id res chain seq x y z
N MET A 1 7.43 30.49 27.88
CA MET A 1 8.45 31.42 27.35
C MET A 1 8.85 31.05 25.92
N PHE A 2 9.44 29.87 25.66
CA PHE A 2 9.76 29.43 24.28
C PHE A 2 8.53 29.43 23.34
N GLU A 3 7.44 28.76 23.74
CA GLU A 3 6.19 28.71 22.95
C GLU A 3 5.58 30.10 22.76
N THR A 4 5.56 30.92 23.81
CA THR A 4 5.05 32.30 23.78
C THR A 4 5.83 33.20 22.81
N VAL A 5 7.15 33.01 22.66
CA VAL A 5 7.98 33.79 21.74
C VAL A 5 7.82 33.28 20.30
N VAL A 6 7.70 31.97 20.10
CA VAL A 6 7.42 31.38 18.78
C VAL A 6 6.05 31.82 18.26
N GLU A 7 5.01 31.79 19.10
CA GLU A 7 3.66 32.24 18.73
C GLU A 7 3.61 33.74 18.42
N ALA A 8 4.39 34.58 19.12
CA ALA A 8 4.44 36.02 18.88
C ALA A 8 5.20 36.42 17.60
N MET A 9 6.07 35.55 17.09
CA MET A 9 6.86 35.75 15.86
C MET A 9 6.31 34.94 14.67
N ASP A 10 5.15 34.29 14.86
CA ASP A 10 4.46 33.55 13.81
C ASP A 10 3.94 34.52 12.74
N PRO A 11 4.25 34.32 11.45
CA PRO A 11 3.89 35.23 10.36
C PRO A 11 2.38 35.45 10.15
N HIS A 12 1.49 34.75 10.85
CA HIS A 12 0.07 35.12 10.91
C HIS A 12 -0.25 36.30 11.85
N VAL A 13 0.69 36.71 12.72
CA VAL A 13 0.62 37.95 13.51
C VAL A 13 1.29 39.13 12.78
N LEU A 14 2.16 38.85 11.82
CA LEU A 14 2.83 39.85 10.99
C LEU A 14 2.09 39.97 9.65
N ASN A 15 1.11 40.89 9.60
CA ASN A 15 0.38 41.25 8.38
C ASN A 15 1.33 41.30 7.17
N GLY A 16 0.98 40.53 6.13
CA GLY A 16 1.76 40.41 4.90
C GLY A 16 2.21 41.77 4.38
N THR A 17 3.47 41.83 3.91
CA THR A 17 4.28 43.00 3.52
C THR A 17 5.33 43.49 4.52
N GLN A 18 5.96 42.61 5.31
CA GLN A 18 7.40 42.80 5.54
C GLN A 18 8.15 42.19 4.37
N GLU A 19 8.66 43.04 3.48
CA GLU A 19 9.87 42.72 2.74
C GLU A 19 10.89 42.25 3.77
N PHE A 20 11.26 40.96 3.73
CA PHE A 20 12.41 40.47 4.49
C PHE A 20 13.57 41.40 4.12
N ALA A 21 14.09 42.15 5.09
CA ALA A 21 15.10 43.17 4.86
C ALA A 21 16.23 42.64 3.97
N PRO A 22 16.75 43.44 3.01
CA PRO A 22 17.70 42.98 2.00
C PRO A 22 19.11 42.70 2.55
N ASP A 23 19.33 42.78 3.86
CA ASP A 23 20.62 42.47 4.45
C ASP A 23 20.70 40.96 4.69
N GLY A 24 21.00 40.23 3.62
CA GLY A 24 21.37 38.82 3.71
C GLY A 24 22.56 38.66 4.66
N ILE A 25 22.44 37.77 5.63
CA ILE A 25 23.58 37.36 6.44
C ILE A 25 24.60 36.72 5.49
N ASP A 26 25.84 37.21 5.51
CA ASP A 26 26.93 36.59 4.76
C ASP A 26 27.05 35.11 5.16
N PRO A 27 26.86 34.14 4.23
CA PRO A 27 26.82 32.72 4.56
C PRO A 27 28.09 32.24 5.28
N ASP A 28 29.25 32.74 4.87
CA ASP A 28 30.52 32.35 5.48
C ASP A 28 30.69 32.93 6.89
N THR A 29 30.19 34.13 7.13
CA THR A 29 30.16 34.72 8.47
C THR A 29 29.21 33.96 9.39
N LEU A 30 28.02 33.57 8.90
CA LEU A 30 27.13 32.71 9.67
C LEU A 30 27.80 31.37 9.98
N ALA A 31 28.38 30.71 8.97
CA ALA A 31 29.05 29.42 9.11
C ALA A 31 30.11 29.42 10.23
N ARG A 32 30.93 30.47 10.26
CA ARG A 32 31.98 30.67 11.28
C ARG A 32 31.45 30.93 12.69
N SER A 33 30.22 31.39 12.81
CA SER A 33 29.59 31.72 14.11
C SER A 33 28.85 30.54 14.75
N LEU A 34 28.66 29.44 14.02
CA LEU A 34 27.89 28.29 14.51
C LEU A 34 28.63 27.56 15.66
N PRO A 35 27.89 27.07 16.67
CA PRO A 35 28.49 26.41 17.83
C PRO A 35 29.07 25.02 17.51
N ALA A 36 28.67 24.43 16.39
CA ALA A 36 29.16 23.13 15.91
C ALA A 36 29.07 23.08 14.38
N PRO A 37 29.95 22.33 13.71
CA PRO A 37 29.86 22.12 12.27
C PRO A 37 28.62 21.31 11.89
N MET A 38 28.07 21.60 10.72
CA MET A 38 26.83 21.04 10.21
C MET A 38 27.03 20.52 8.79
N VAL A 39 26.26 19.50 8.42
CA VAL A 39 26.18 19.01 7.04
C VAL A 39 24.73 18.95 6.62
N PHE A 40 24.38 19.67 5.57
CA PHE A 40 23.08 19.58 4.92
C PHE A 40 23.18 18.53 3.83
N VAL A 41 22.34 17.52 3.90
CA VAL A 41 22.41 16.33 3.05
C VAL A 41 21.07 16.08 2.41
N ASP A 42 21.11 15.72 1.13
CA ASP A 42 19.99 15.22 0.36
C ASP A 42 20.48 14.11 -0.57
N LEU A 43 19.63 13.15 -0.88
CA LEU A 43 19.97 11.95 -1.64
C LEU A 43 18.97 11.68 -2.76
N GLU A 44 19.48 11.30 -3.92
CA GLU A 44 18.69 10.62 -4.95
C GLU A 44 18.96 9.12 -4.89
N THR A 45 17.94 8.32 -5.17
CA THR A 45 17.95 6.87 -4.91
C THR A 45 17.24 6.09 -6.02
N THR A 46 17.51 4.78 -6.14
CA THR A 46 16.83 3.89 -7.10
C THR A 46 15.38 3.56 -6.70
N GLY A 47 14.95 4.00 -5.51
CA GLY A 47 13.61 3.78 -4.98
C GLY A 47 13.47 4.28 -3.54
N GLY A 48 12.40 3.88 -2.85
CA GLY A 48 12.10 4.39 -1.51
C GLY A 48 12.57 3.51 -0.35
N ASN A 49 13.16 2.33 -0.64
CA ASN A 49 13.51 1.30 0.31
C ASN A 49 15.01 1.32 0.64
N ALA A 50 15.39 1.95 1.75
CA ALA A 50 16.79 2.01 2.19
C ALA A 50 17.49 0.65 2.34
N LEU A 51 16.74 -0.46 2.48
CA LEU A 51 17.28 -1.81 2.66
C LEU A 51 17.50 -2.60 1.37
N GLU A 52 16.75 -2.28 0.31
CA GLU A 52 16.84 -2.93 -0.99
C GLU A 52 17.49 -1.97 -1.99
N ASP A 53 16.89 -0.79 -2.16
CA ASP A 53 17.30 0.24 -3.09
C ASP A 53 18.68 0.82 -2.72
N ARG A 54 19.25 1.57 -3.67
CA ARG A 54 20.62 2.09 -3.66
C ARG A 54 20.60 3.60 -3.85
N ILE A 55 21.65 4.26 -3.39
CA ILE A 55 21.86 5.70 -3.62
C ILE A 55 22.43 5.90 -5.03
N THR A 56 21.90 6.89 -5.77
CA THR A 56 22.33 7.27 -7.13
C THR A 56 22.98 8.65 -7.19
N GLU A 57 22.66 9.54 -6.24
CA GLU A 57 23.35 10.83 -6.07
C GLU A 57 23.41 11.19 -4.58
N ILE A 58 24.52 11.81 -4.17
CA ILE A 58 24.65 12.42 -2.84
C ILE A 58 24.98 13.89 -3.03
N GLY A 59 24.24 14.77 -2.36
CA GLY A 59 24.54 16.19 -2.23
C GLY A 59 24.86 16.53 -0.79
N VAL A 60 25.96 17.23 -0.55
CA VAL A 60 26.38 17.68 0.77
C VAL A 60 26.78 19.15 0.71
N VAL A 61 26.14 19.97 1.54
CA VAL A 61 26.61 21.32 1.87
C VAL A 61 27.18 21.27 3.29
N GLU A 62 28.48 21.40 3.38
CA GLU A 62 29.22 21.41 4.64
C GLU A 62 29.41 22.84 5.13
N VAL A 63 29.10 23.07 6.40
CA VAL A 63 29.12 24.39 7.01
C VAL A 63 29.87 24.33 8.32
N GLY A 64 30.90 25.16 8.49
CA GLY A 64 31.67 25.18 9.72
C GLY A 64 32.67 26.34 9.80
N PRO A 65 33.69 26.24 10.67
CA PRO A 65 34.64 27.33 10.92
C PRO A 65 35.50 27.70 9.71
N HIS A 66 35.55 26.83 8.69
CA HIS A 66 36.27 27.06 7.45
C HIS A 66 35.41 27.68 6.34
N GLY A 67 34.15 28.02 6.62
CA GLY A 67 33.18 28.54 5.66
C GLY A 67 32.22 27.45 5.15
N VAL A 68 31.69 27.66 3.95
CA VAL A 68 30.77 26.73 3.28
C VAL A 68 31.51 25.96 2.17
N ASP A 69 31.44 24.64 2.20
CA ASP A 69 31.93 23.75 1.13
C ASP A 69 30.77 22.96 0.53
N GLN A 70 30.78 22.76 -0.79
CA GLN A 70 29.74 22.03 -1.51
C GLN A 70 30.35 20.83 -2.23
N TRP A 71 29.76 19.67 -2.03
CA TRP A 71 30.22 18.43 -2.64
C TRP A 71 29.04 17.60 -3.11
N SER A 72 29.14 17.08 -4.33
CA SER A 72 28.19 16.11 -4.83
C SER A 72 28.82 15.08 -5.74
N THR A 73 28.17 13.93 -5.86
CA THR A 73 28.63 12.86 -6.73
C THR A 73 27.46 11.98 -7.16
N LEU A 74 27.51 11.54 -8.42
CA LEU A 74 26.69 10.43 -8.89
C LEU A 74 27.36 9.12 -8.46
N LEU A 75 26.55 8.10 -8.19
CA LEU A 75 27.00 6.78 -7.79
C LEU A 75 26.48 5.72 -8.74
N ASP A 76 27.29 4.71 -9.02
CA ASP A 76 26.82 3.48 -9.65
C ASP A 76 26.09 2.63 -8.59
N PRO A 77 24.76 2.48 -8.68
CA PRO A 77 24.00 1.69 -7.71
C PRO A 77 24.24 0.19 -7.88
N GLY A 78 24.86 -0.27 -8.97
CA GLY A 78 25.02 -1.69 -9.28
C GLY A 78 23.72 -2.40 -9.67
N GLU A 79 22.64 -1.65 -9.89
CA GLU A 79 21.33 -2.14 -10.31
C GLU A 79 20.63 -1.15 -11.27
N PRO A 80 19.67 -1.60 -12.10
CA PRO A 80 18.95 -0.70 -12.99
C PRO A 80 18.03 0.27 -12.23
N ILE A 81 18.10 1.55 -12.56
CA ILE A 81 17.18 2.58 -12.05
C ILE A 81 15.80 2.41 -12.74
N PRO A 82 14.69 2.25 -11.99
CA PRO A 82 13.36 2.11 -12.57
C PRO A 82 12.94 3.34 -13.42
N PRO A 83 12.22 3.18 -14.55
CA PRO A 83 11.88 4.30 -15.44
C PRO A 83 11.12 5.46 -14.77
N PHE A 84 10.27 5.15 -13.78
CA PHE A 84 9.52 6.20 -13.07
C PHE A 84 10.43 7.04 -12.16
N ILE A 85 11.51 6.46 -11.61
CA ILE A 85 12.52 7.18 -10.81
C ILE A 85 13.38 8.03 -11.73
N GLN A 86 13.84 7.50 -12.87
CA GLN A 86 14.59 8.29 -13.86
C GLN A 86 13.79 9.53 -14.31
N LYS A 87 12.47 9.40 -14.46
CA LYS A 87 11.58 10.54 -14.79
C LYS A 87 11.45 11.54 -13.63
N LEU A 88 11.48 11.06 -12.39
CA LEU A 88 11.33 11.89 -11.19
C LEU A 88 12.59 12.70 -10.90
N THR A 89 13.76 12.06 -10.93
CA THR A 89 15.05 12.64 -10.52
C THR A 89 15.87 13.15 -11.71
N GLY A 90 15.52 12.74 -12.93
CA GLY A 90 16.29 13.05 -14.13
C GLY A 90 17.59 12.24 -14.27
N ILE A 91 17.92 11.36 -13.31
CA ILE A 91 19.12 10.53 -13.33
C ILE A 91 18.86 9.26 -14.14
N THR A 92 19.57 9.06 -15.24
CA THR A 92 19.43 7.87 -16.10
C THR A 92 20.48 6.81 -15.79
N ASN A 93 20.24 5.57 -16.24
CA ASN A 93 21.22 4.48 -16.11
C ASN A 93 22.56 4.82 -16.78
N GLU A 94 22.54 5.60 -17.87
CA GLU A 94 23.74 6.04 -18.58
C GLU A 94 24.56 7.03 -17.77
N MET A 95 23.92 7.89 -16.95
CA MET A 95 24.61 8.87 -16.12
C MET A 95 25.39 8.24 -14.97
N VAL A 96 24.84 7.18 -14.38
CA VAL A 96 25.44 6.47 -13.24
C VAL A 96 26.44 5.40 -13.67
N LYS A 97 26.41 4.98 -14.94
CA LYS A 97 27.32 3.97 -15.46
C LYS A 97 28.77 4.44 -15.40
N GLY A 98 29.62 3.67 -14.69
CA GLY A 98 31.04 3.98 -14.54
C GLY A 98 31.35 5.03 -13.47
N GLN A 99 30.34 5.50 -12.74
CA GLN A 99 30.52 6.29 -11.53
C GLN A 99 31.06 5.41 -10.38
N PRO A 100 31.66 6.00 -9.34
CA PRO A 100 32.09 5.22 -8.18
C PRO A 100 30.91 4.52 -7.50
N SER A 101 31.16 3.34 -6.93
CA SER A 101 30.21 2.69 -6.03
C SER A 101 30.22 3.37 -4.66
N PHE A 102 29.15 3.23 -3.89
CA PHE A 102 29.14 3.73 -2.50
C PHE A 102 30.30 3.17 -1.68
N GLY A 103 30.59 1.87 -1.81
CA GLY A 103 31.67 1.22 -1.07
C GLY A 103 33.05 1.85 -1.32
N THR A 104 33.28 2.35 -2.55
CA THR A 104 34.51 3.06 -2.92
C THR A 104 34.63 4.41 -2.19
N LEU A 105 33.52 5.10 -1.95
CA LEU A 105 33.48 6.42 -1.33
C LEU A 105 33.26 6.38 0.19
N ALA A 106 32.89 5.23 0.74
CA ALA A 106 32.38 5.11 2.09
C ALA A 106 33.34 5.69 3.15
N GLN A 107 34.65 5.43 3.07
CA GLN A 107 35.59 5.99 4.04
C GLN A 107 35.65 7.53 4.00
N GLY A 108 35.85 8.11 2.81
CA GLY A 108 35.91 9.57 2.66
C GLY A 108 34.59 10.26 3.02
N LEU A 109 33.45 9.64 2.71
CA LEU A 109 32.14 10.16 3.13
C LEU A 109 31.94 10.06 4.64
N ALA A 110 32.36 8.97 5.28
CA ALA A 110 32.30 8.84 6.73
C ALA A 110 33.12 9.92 7.43
N GLU A 111 34.34 10.20 6.94
CA GLU A 111 35.18 11.30 7.43
C GLU A 111 34.52 12.67 7.23
N ARG A 112 33.91 12.90 6.05
CA ARG A 112 33.19 14.13 5.76
C ARG A 112 31.99 14.33 6.70
N LEU A 113 31.28 13.28 7.10
CA LEU A 113 30.10 13.40 7.97
C LEU A 113 30.43 13.34 9.48
N HIS A 114 31.63 12.89 9.85
CA HIS A 114 32.00 12.61 11.24
C HIS A 114 31.98 13.86 12.13
N GLY A 115 31.33 13.74 13.30
CA GLY A 115 31.32 14.78 14.33
C GLY A 115 30.51 16.03 13.97
N LYS A 116 29.72 15.99 12.90
CA LYS A 116 28.89 17.11 12.41
C LYS A 116 27.42 16.83 12.66
N LEU A 117 26.63 17.88 12.87
CA LEU A 117 25.17 17.77 12.94
C LEU A 117 24.63 17.45 11.54
N PHE A 118 24.02 16.28 11.38
CA PHE A 118 23.42 15.84 10.13
C PHE A 118 22.05 16.49 9.94
N VAL A 119 21.91 17.32 8.93
CA VAL A 119 20.69 18.07 8.63
C VAL A 119 20.12 17.61 7.30
N ALA A 120 18.84 17.24 7.27
CA ALA A 120 18.17 16.85 6.03
C ALA A 120 16.68 17.17 6.09
N HIS A 121 16.05 17.24 4.91
CA HIS A 121 14.61 17.44 4.80
C HIS A 121 13.90 16.10 4.87
N ASN A 122 13.06 15.90 5.88
CA ASN A 122 12.60 14.54 6.22
C ASN A 122 13.78 13.59 6.51
N ALA A 123 14.72 14.05 7.34
CA ALA A 123 16.04 13.45 7.57
C ALA A 123 16.09 11.94 7.86
N ARG A 124 14.98 11.33 8.30
CA ARG A 124 14.88 9.89 8.47
C ARG A 124 15.15 9.13 7.16
N PHE A 125 14.73 9.69 6.02
CA PHE A 125 14.94 9.09 4.71
C PHE A 125 16.44 9.04 4.37
N ASP A 126 17.07 10.20 4.27
CA ASP A 126 18.48 10.34 3.87
C ASP A 126 19.42 9.61 4.84
N TYR A 127 19.20 9.82 6.13
CA TYR A 127 19.98 9.16 7.17
C TYR A 127 19.82 7.64 7.13
N GLY A 128 18.61 7.14 6.82
CA GLY A 128 18.32 5.71 6.70
C GLY A 128 19.09 5.05 5.55
N PHE A 129 19.10 5.68 4.38
CA PHE A 129 19.85 5.22 3.21
C PHE A 129 21.35 5.20 3.47
N LEU A 130 21.91 6.31 3.99
CA LEU A 130 23.33 6.37 4.32
C LEU A 130 23.72 5.33 5.37
N LYS A 131 22.95 5.21 6.46
CA LYS A 131 23.23 4.22 7.50
C LYS A 131 23.23 2.80 6.95
N ASN A 132 22.35 2.47 6.00
CA ASN A 132 22.34 1.14 5.40
C ASN A 132 23.48 0.92 4.40
N GLU A 133 23.82 1.91 3.57
CA GLU A 133 24.97 1.83 2.67
C GLU A 133 26.30 1.73 3.44
N PHE A 134 26.47 2.48 4.52
CA PHE A 134 27.61 2.34 5.42
C PHE A 134 27.67 0.95 6.06
N ARG A 135 26.53 0.42 6.51
CA ARG A 135 26.45 -0.96 7.03
C ARG A 135 26.88 -1.99 5.99
N ARG A 136 26.43 -1.84 4.73
CA ARG A 136 26.84 -2.70 3.60
C ARG A 136 28.36 -2.61 3.35
N ALA A 137 28.95 -1.44 3.54
CA ALA A 137 30.39 -1.21 3.47
C ALA A 137 31.17 -1.64 4.73
N GLY A 138 30.51 -2.20 5.76
CA GLY A 138 31.14 -2.62 7.01
C GLY A 138 31.50 -1.47 7.97
N ILE A 139 30.92 -0.27 7.76
CA ILE A 139 31.19 0.93 8.56
C ILE A 139 29.98 1.21 9.46
N GLY A 140 30.24 1.39 10.76
CA GLY A 140 29.23 1.86 11.70
C GLY A 140 29.01 3.36 11.54
N PHE A 141 27.82 3.77 11.12
CA PHE A 141 27.47 5.19 10.98
C PHE A 141 26.45 5.63 12.02
N GLN A 142 26.81 6.67 12.77
CA GLN A 142 25.97 7.37 13.73
C GLN A 142 26.25 8.87 13.66
N ALA A 143 25.20 9.68 13.67
CA ALA A 143 25.28 11.14 13.77
C ALA A 143 24.11 11.67 14.58
N ASP A 144 24.27 12.87 15.14
CA ASP A 144 23.13 13.65 15.61
C ASP A 144 22.34 14.13 14.39
N VAL A 145 21.02 13.95 14.40
CA VAL A 145 20.17 14.20 13.23
C VAL A 145 19.16 15.30 13.52
N LEU A 146 19.15 16.33 12.67
CA LEU A 146 18.18 17.41 12.65
C LEU A 146 17.29 17.33 11.41
N CYS A 147 15.99 17.12 11.62
CA CYS A 147 15.01 17.14 10.54
C CYS A 147 14.42 18.55 10.37
N THR A 148 14.67 19.18 9.21
CA THR A 148 14.24 20.57 8.96
C THR A 148 12.72 20.73 8.92
N VAL A 149 11.98 19.67 8.57
CA VAL A 149 10.50 19.69 8.64
C VAL A 149 10.01 19.82 10.08
N ARG A 150 10.62 19.08 11.01
CA ARG A 150 10.27 19.14 12.44
C ARG A 150 10.68 20.46 13.05
N LEU A 151 11.86 20.95 12.69
CA LEU A 151 12.32 22.28 13.06
C LEU A 151 11.35 23.35 12.57
N SER A 152 10.93 23.29 11.31
CA SER A 152 9.97 24.24 10.73
C SER A 152 8.61 24.18 11.42
N ARG A 153 8.08 23.00 11.79
CA ARG A 153 6.84 22.91 12.58
C ARG A 153 6.96 23.54 13.95
N LEU A 154 8.07 23.27 14.63
CA LEU A 154 8.31 23.79 15.97
C LEU A 154 8.42 25.32 15.96
N LEU A 155 9.01 25.89 14.90
CA LEU A 155 9.24 27.33 14.76
C LEU A 155 8.09 28.08 14.05
N PHE A 156 7.22 27.40 13.32
CA PHE A 156 6.12 28.02 12.56
C PHE A 156 4.83 27.19 12.64
N PRO A 157 4.26 27.03 13.84
CA PRO A 157 3.16 26.09 14.10
C PRO A 157 1.86 26.43 13.36
N SER A 158 1.59 27.70 13.03
CA SER A 158 0.38 28.08 12.27
C SER A 158 0.41 27.63 10.80
N ALA A 159 1.58 27.26 10.29
CA ALA A 159 1.74 27.09 8.87
C ALA A 159 1.16 25.76 8.37
N ALA A 160 0.34 25.83 7.32
CA ALA A 160 -0.38 24.65 6.82
C ALA A 160 0.53 23.54 6.23
N ARG A 161 1.72 23.89 5.71
CA ARG A 161 2.63 22.95 5.01
C ARG A 161 4.08 23.19 5.40
N HIS A 162 4.89 22.14 5.49
CA HIS A 162 6.31 22.22 5.86
C HIS A 162 7.25 21.43 4.94
N GLY A 163 6.75 20.99 3.78
CA GLY A 163 7.59 20.38 2.75
C GLY A 163 8.52 21.41 2.11
N LEU A 164 9.56 20.95 1.40
CA LEU A 164 10.59 21.81 0.82
C LEU A 164 10.00 22.89 -0.08
N ASP A 165 9.04 22.53 -0.94
CA ASP A 165 8.26 23.46 -1.78
C ASP A 165 7.61 24.59 -0.99
N ALA A 166 7.05 24.26 0.18
CA ALA A 166 6.40 25.23 1.05
C ALA A 166 7.43 26.13 1.74
N LEU A 167 8.62 25.63 2.06
CA LEU A 167 9.73 26.44 2.57
C LEU A 167 10.26 27.39 1.50
N ILE A 168 10.45 26.90 0.26
CA ILE A 168 10.86 27.71 -0.89
C ILE A 168 9.89 28.87 -1.08
N ALA A 169 8.59 28.58 -1.17
CA ALA A 169 7.57 29.59 -1.38
C ALA A 169 7.47 30.59 -0.21
N ARG A 170 7.55 30.10 1.04
CA ARG A 170 7.39 30.95 2.24
C ARG A 170 8.57 31.89 2.46
N PHE A 171 9.78 31.40 2.29
CA PHE A 171 11.00 32.14 2.64
C PHE A 171 11.71 32.75 1.44
N GLY A 172 11.14 32.59 0.24
CA GLY A 172 11.74 33.08 -1.01
C GLY A 172 13.10 32.45 -1.29
N LEU A 173 13.23 31.13 -1.06
CA LEU A 173 14.48 30.42 -1.33
C LEU A 173 14.68 30.29 -2.85
N MET A 174 15.94 30.27 -3.28
CA MET A 174 16.31 30.32 -4.70
C MET A 174 16.81 28.94 -5.16
N PRO A 175 15.95 28.09 -5.77
CA PRO A 175 16.37 26.78 -6.25
C PRO A 175 17.26 26.89 -7.49
N GLN A 176 18.40 26.21 -7.49
CA GLN A 176 19.28 26.06 -8.66
C GLN A 176 19.12 24.69 -9.32
N GLY A 177 17.89 24.39 -9.77
CA GLY A 177 17.50 23.08 -10.32
C GLY A 177 16.93 22.15 -9.24
N ARG A 178 15.62 21.87 -9.29
CA ARG A 178 14.94 21.00 -8.33
C ARG A 178 15.17 19.53 -8.66
N HIS A 179 15.14 18.66 -7.64
CA HIS A 179 15.31 17.21 -7.78
C HIS A 179 16.73 16.82 -8.21
N ARG A 180 17.71 17.55 -7.66
CA ARG A 180 19.13 17.23 -7.70
C ARG A 180 19.67 17.39 -6.30
N ALA A 181 20.39 16.38 -5.83
CA ALA A 181 20.73 16.26 -4.42
C ALA A 181 21.44 17.51 -3.87
N LEU A 182 22.41 18.07 -4.59
CA LEU A 182 23.14 19.25 -4.10
C LEU A 182 22.27 20.50 -4.02
N ALA A 183 21.40 20.70 -5.00
CA ALA A 183 20.54 21.88 -5.05
C ALA A 183 19.48 21.85 -3.94
N ASP A 184 18.94 20.67 -3.63
CA ASP A 184 17.98 20.52 -2.55
C ASP A 184 18.68 20.61 -1.16
N ALA A 185 19.92 20.12 -1.02
CA ALA A 185 20.74 20.36 0.18
C ALA A 185 21.05 21.85 0.40
N ASP A 186 21.38 22.59 -0.67
CA ASP A 186 21.62 24.04 -0.60
C ASP A 186 20.37 24.82 -0.19
N LEU A 187 19.18 24.42 -0.63
CA LEU A 187 17.92 25.02 -0.14
C LEU A 187 17.75 24.88 1.37
N LEU A 188 18.23 23.80 1.99
CA LEU A 188 18.20 23.64 3.44
C LEU A 188 19.17 24.59 4.13
N TRP A 189 20.34 24.83 3.53
CA TRP A 189 21.26 25.83 4.00
C TRP A 189 20.68 27.25 3.88
N GLN A 190 20.02 27.58 2.76
CA GLN A 190 19.32 28.85 2.60
C GLN A 190 18.19 29.01 3.63
N PHE A 191 17.43 27.95 3.90
CA PHE A 191 16.41 27.95 4.96
C PHE A 191 17.04 28.23 6.33
N TRP A 192 18.18 27.59 6.63
CA TRP A 192 18.91 27.83 7.87
C TRP A 192 19.36 29.28 8.02
N GLN A 193 19.92 29.88 6.96
CA GLN A 193 20.28 31.30 6.95
C GLN A 193 19.06 32.19 7.24
N LYS A 194 17.91 31.89 6.63
CA LYS A 194 16.65 32.61 6.90
C LYS A 194 16.21 32.50 8.35
N LEU A 195 16.36 31.34 9.00
CA LEU A 195 16.05 31.21 10.43
C LEU A 195 16.84 32.20 11.28
N HIS A 196 18.12 32.42 10.98
CA HIS A 196 18.98 33.38 11.69
C HIS A 196 18.63 34.85 11.41
N THR A 197 17.88 35.15 10.34
CA THR A 197 17.31 36.49 10.11
C THR A 197 16.02 36.74 10.89
N ILE A 198 15.34 35.66 11.33
CA ILE A 198 14.02 35.72 11.98
C ILE A 198 14.16 35.55 13.49
N TYR A 199 15.01 34.61 13.94
CA TYR A 199 15.11 34.20 15.34
C TYR A 199 16.50 34.47 15.91
N ALA A 200 16.54 34.81 17.20
CA ALA A 200 17.79 34.89 17.94
C ALA A 200 18.50 33.52 18.01
N PRO A 201 19.84 33.47 17.96
CA PRO A 201 20.61 32.22 17.99
C PRO A 201 20.25 31.26 19.13
N ASP A 202 19.98 31.78 20.32
CA ASP A 202 19.61 30.96 21.50
C ASP A 202 18.28 30.21 21.31
N LEU A 203 17.31 30.83 20.62
CA LEU A 203 16.01 30.21 20.34
C LEU A 203 16.17 29.09 19.31
N ILE A 204 16.96 29.33 18.27
CA ILE A 204 17.31 28.31 17.27
C ILE A 204 18.01 27.13 17.97
N GLY A 205 18.98 27.40 18.84
CA GLY A 205 19.67 26.37 19.63
C GLY A 205 18.73 25.52 20.48
N GLN A 206 17.76 26.14 21.16
CA GLN A 206 16.74 25.42 21.92
C GLN A 206 15.83 24.55 21.03
N ALA A 207 15.45 25.06 19.86
CA ALA A 207 14.63 24.34 18.89
C ALA A 207 15.38 23.10 18.36
N VAL A 208 16.65 23.26 18.00
CA VAL A 208 17.53 22.16 17.55
C VAL A 208 17.61 21.08 18.62
N GLN A 209 17.92 21.44 19.88
CA GLN A 209 18.02 20.49 20.98
C GLN A 209 16.72 19.70 21.23
N ARG A 210 15.55 20.33 21.05
CA ARG A 210 14.25 19.65 21.19
C ARG A 210 14.02 18.66 20.04
N VAL A 211 14.38 19.02 18.81
CA VAL A 211 14.14 18.18 17.64
C VAL A 211 15.09 16.98 17.60
N THR A 212 16.39 17.19 17.85
CA THR A 212 17.42 16.14 17.83
C THR A 212 17.15 15.06 18.87
N LYS A 213 16.69 15.43 20.08
CA LYS A 213 16.32 14.48 21.15
C LYS A 213 15.10 13.60 20.86
N ARG A 214 14.27 13.91 19.85
CA ARG A 214 12.98 13.25 19.58
C ARG A 214 12.95 12.42 18.27
N SER A 215 14.10 12.02 17.71
CA SER A 215 14.28 11.53 16.32
C SER A 215 13.67 10.15 15.95
N SER A 216 12.47 9.80 16.41
CA SER A 216 11.84 8.49 16.08
C SER A 216 10.43 8.54 15.47
N GLN A 217 9.93 9.71 15.04
CA GLN A 217 8.56 9.86 14.51
C GLN A 217 8.54 10.47 13.09
N PRO A 218 7.52 10.17 12.26
CA PRO A 218 7.41 10.72 10.91
C PRO A 218 7.20 12.23 10.96
N PRO A 219 7.92 13.01 10.14
CA PRO A 219 7.82 14.45 10.15
C PRO A 219 6.59 14.96 9.38
N GLN A 220 5.49 14.22 9.26
CA GLN A 220 4.25 14.73 8.66
C GLN A 220 3.02 14.58 9.56
N LEU A 221 3.14 13.83 10.66
CA LEU A 221 2.12 13.70 11.68
C LEU A 221 2.46 14.59 12.89
N PRO A 222 1.47 15.10 13.64
CA PRO A 222 1.70 15.71 14.95
C PRO A 222 2.43 14.74 15.89
N ASP A 223 3.35 15.24 16.72
CA ASP A 223 4.18 14.43 17.64
C ASP A 223 3.32 13.52 18.57
N GLU A 224 2.09 13.92 18.88
CA GLU A 224 1.16 13.19 19.75
C GLU A 224 0.20 12.24 19.01
N ALA A 225 0.12 12.33 17.68
CA ALA A 225 -0.93 11.64 16.91
C ALA A 225 -0.84 10.10 17.00
N ILE A 226 0.37 9.56 17.14
CA ILE A 226 0.59 8.11 17.30
C ILE A 226 0.34 7.69 18.75
N ASP A 227 0.79 8.48 19.73
CA ASP A 227 0.64 8.16 21.15
C ASP A 227 -0.82 8.24 21.60
N ALA A 228 -1.64 9.06 20.94
CA ALA A 228 -3.08 9.16 21.14
C ALA A 228 -3.87 7.94 20.61
N LEU A 229 -3.29 7.10 19.76
CA LEU A 229 -3.99 5.93 19.20
C LEU A 229 -4.29 4.89 20.29
N PRO A 230 -5.39 4.14 20.22
CA PRO A 230 -5.68 3.11 21.23
C PRO A 230 -4.70 1.93 21.11
N ALA A 231 -4.30 1.34 22.24
CA ALA A 231 -3.60 0.05 22.26
C ALA A 231 -4.65 -1.08 22.33
N SER A 232 -5.44 -1.23 21.26
CA SER A 232 -6.52 -2.23 21.16
C SER A 232 -6.58 -2.84 19.76
N PRO A 233 -7.35 -3.94 19.59
CA PRO A 233 -7.65 -4.45 18.27
C PRO A 233 -8.41 -3.42 17.43
N GLY A 234 -8.19 -3.47 16.11
CA GLY A 234 -8.90 -2.61 15.19
C GLY A 234 -8.27 -2.49 13.81
N VAL A 235 -8.85 -1.61 13.02
CA VAL A 235 -8.42 -1.25 11.67
C VAL A 235 -7.96 0.20 11.66
N TYR A 236 -6.77 0.45 11.13
CA TYR A 236 -6.23 1.80 10.92
C TYR A 236 -6.27 2.16 9.43
N LEU A 237 -6.52 3.44 9.16
CA LEU A 237 -6.62 4.02 7.83
C LEU A 237 -5.62 5.17 7.74
N PHE A 238 -4.79 5.13 6.70
CA PHE A 238 -3.81 6.15 6.41
C PHE A 238 -4.30 7.03 5.26
N TYR A 239 -4.33 8.33 5.52
CA TYR A 239 -4.74 9.35 4.56
C TYR A 239 -3.56 10.23 4.21
N GLY A 240 -3.43 10.54 2.92
CA GLY A 240 -2.43 11.44 2.37
C GLY A 240 -2.97 12.84 2.15
N GLU A 241 -2.41 13.52 1.16
CA GLU A 241 -2.87 14.85 0.78
C GLU A 241 -4.29 14.83 0.19
N GLY A 242 -5.09 15.84 0.53
CA GLY A 242 -6.47 15.98 0.05
C GLY A 242 -7.42 14.87 0.52
N ASP A 243 -7.16 14.26 1.69
CA ASP A 243 -7.91 13.10 2.23
C ASP A 243 -7.91 11.88 1.30
N THR A 244 -6.88 11.75 0.45
CA THR A 244 -6.67 10.55 -0.37
C THR A 244 -6.38 9.36 0.54
N LEU A 245 -7.22 8.31 0.49
CA LEU A 245 -7.02 7.09 1.28
C LEU A 245 -5.87 6.25 0.69
N LEU A 246 -4.74 6.23 1.40
CA LEU A 246 -3.51 5.56 0.97
C LEU A 246 -3.54 4.07 1.29
N TYR A 247 -3.91 3.72 2.52
CA TYR A 247 -3.79 2.36 3.03
C TYR A 247 -4.79 2.07 4.14
N VAL A 248 -5.24 0.82 4.21
CA VAL A 248 -6.04 0.28 5.31
C VAL A 248 -5.32 -0.96 5.83
N GLY A 249 -5.14 -1.07 7.15
CA GLY A 249 -4.51 -2.23 7.77
C GLY A 249 -5.15 -2.61 9.09
N LYS A 250 -4.98 -3.87 9.51
CA LYS A 250 -5.45 -4.39 10.81
C LYS A 250 -4.34 -4.56 11.85
N SER A 251 -4.71 -4.63 13.12
CA SER A 251 -3.84 -5.09 14.21
C SER A 251 -4.64 -5.54 15.44
N VAL A 252 -4.02 -6.37 16.28
CA VAL A 252 -4.46 -6.62 17.67
C VAL A 252 -4.03 -5.49 18.63
N ASP A 253 -3.01 -4.73 18.24
CA ASP A 253 -2.58 -3.50 18.89
C ASP A 253 -2.30 -2.47 17.79
N VAL A 254 -3.29 -1.61 17.53
CA VAL A 254 -3.18 -0.61 16.45
C VAL A 254 -2.13 0.45 16.76
N ARG A 255 -1.94 0.86 18.02
CA ARG A 255 -0.87 1.82 18.38
C ARG A 255 0.50 1.23 18.08
N ALA A 256 0.80 0.03 18.57
CA ALA A 256 2.09 -0.61 18.34
C ALA A 256 2.34 -0.86 16.85
N ARG A 257 1.31 -1.30 16.11
CA ARG A 257 1.41 -1.55 14.67
C ARG A 257 1.60 -0.28 13.85
N VAL A 258 0.87 0.78 14.16
CA VAL A 258 1.06 2.08 13.50
C VAL A 258 2.44 2.63 13.83
N ARG A 259 2.91 2.53 15.08
CA ARG A 259 4.29 2.87 15.44
C ARG A 259 5.31 2.04 14.69
N SER A 260 5.05 0.76 14.44
CA SER A 260 5.88 -0.12 13.60
C SER A 260 5.71 0.10 12.09
N HIS A 261 4.92 1.07 11.64
CA HIS A 261 5.10 1.61 10.28
C HIS A 261 6.17 2.69 10.28
N PHE A 262 6.55 3.17 11.47
CA PHE A 262 7.33 4.37 11.67
C PHE A 262 8.63 4.18 12.47
N SER A 263 8.97 2.96 12.90
CA SER A 263 10.28 2.71 13.51
C SER A 263 11.38 2.60 12.44
N SER A 264 12.63 2.85 12.82
CA SER A 264 13.80 2.91 11.93
C SER A 264 14.24 1.58 11.29
N ASP A 265 13.51 0.48 11.53
CA ASP A 265 13.94 -0.89 11.21
C ASP A 265 13.03 -1.63 10.20
N HIS A 266 12.20 -0.94 9.42
CA HIS A 266 11.23 -1.66 8.56
C HIS A 266 11.76 -2.06 7.20
N GLN A 267 11.71 -3.39 7.00
CA GLN A 267 12.18 -4.22 5.89
C GLN A 267 11.25 -4.24 4.66
N VAL A 268 10.26 -3.35 4.56
CA VAL A 268 9.20 -3.45 3.54
C VAL A 268 8.97 -2.10 2.83
N ALA A 269 9.29 -2.04 1.52
CA ALA A 269 9.20 -0.85 0.65
C ALA A 269 7.84 -0.13 0.65
N LYS A 270 6.75 -0.86 0.95
CA LYS A 270 5.38 -0.32 1.00
C LYS A 270 5.19 0.64 2.19
N ASP A 271 5.78 0.32 3.34
CA ASP A 271 5.56 1.05 4.59
C ASP A 271 6.32 2.40 4.57
N LEU A 272 7.43 2.48 3.83
CA LEU A 272 8.21 3.72 3.63
C LEU A 272 7.48 4.75 2.75
N ARG A 273 6.90 4.34 1.61
CA ARG A 273 6.09 5.26 0.77
C ARG A 273 4.88 5.81 1.52
N ILE A 274 4.17 4.92 2.20
CA ILE A 274 3.05 5.28 3.08
C ILE A 274 3.52 6.29 4.14
N SER A 275 4.68 6.07 4.76
CA SER A 275 5.20 6.97 5.79
C SER A 275 5.56 8.38 5.30
N GLN A 276 5.89 8.56 4.02
CA GLN A 276 6.22 9.87 3.43
C GLN A 276 4.97 10.67 3.05
N GLU A 277 3.97 9.98 2.52
CA GLU A 277 2.74 10.60 2.02
C GLU A 277 1.71 10.84 3.12
N ILE A 278 1.79 10.12 4.25
CA ILE A 278 0.78 10.21 5.30
C ILE A 278 0.66 11.62 5.89
N ARG A 279 -0.59 12.02 6.10
CA ARG A 279 -1.00 13.29 6.72
C ARG A 279 -1.95 13.09 7.88
N ARG A 280 -2.75 12.01 7.86
CA ARG A 280 -3.73 11.70 8.89
C ARG A 280 -3.87 10.19 9.08
N VAL A 281 -4.05 9.78 10.34
CA VAL A 281 -4.37 8.41 10.74
C VAL A 281 -5.77 8.41 11.33
N GLU A 282 -6.63 7.50 10.90
CA GLU A 282 -7.91 7.19 11.53
C GLU A 282 -7.86 5.76 12.05
N VAL A 283 -8.52 5.50 13.17
CA VAL A 283 -8.61 4.16 13.76
C VAL A 283 -10.07 3.84 14.04
N ARG A 284 -10.46 2.64 13.64
CA ARG A 284 -11.74 2.01 13.97
C ARG A 284 -11.46 0.82 14.87
N ARG A 285 -11.80 0.97 16.16
CA ARG A 285 -11.60 -0.07 17.17
C ARG A 285 -12.55 -1.24 16.91
N THR A 286 -12.08 -2.45 17.18
CA THR A 286 -12.88 -3.67 17.19
C THR A 286 -12.68 -4.37 18.53
N VAL A 287 -13.62 -5.23 18.89
CA VAL A 287 -13.56 -5.95 20.18
C VAL A 287 -12.43 -6.98 20.19
N GLY A 288 -12.22 -7.67 19.07
CA GLY A 288 -11.10 -8.60 18.94
C GLY A 288 -10.47 -8.64 17.54
N GLU A 289 -9.68 -9.69 17.31
CA GLU A 289 -8.93 -9.88 16.06
C GLU A 289 -9.86 -10.27 14.90
N LEU A 290 -10.91 -11.06 15.17
CA LEU A 290 -11.84 -11.49 14.14
C LEU A 290 -12.55 -10.27 13.54
N GLY A 291 -13.06 -9.37 14.37
CA GLY A 291 -13.61 -8.10 13.95
C GLY A 291 -12.62 -7.27 13.13
N ALA A 292 -11.36 -7.18 13.55
CA ALA A 292 -10.33 -6.44 12.80
C ALA A 292 -10.08 -7.05 11.40
N LEU A 293 -10.06 -8.38 11.30
CA LEU A 293 -9.89 -9.11 10.04
C LEU A 293 -11.09 -8.90 9.09
N LEU A 294 -12.32 -9.03 9.61
CA LEU A 294 -13.55 -8.87 8.84
C LEU A 294 -13.73 -7.42 8.36
N LEU A 295 -13.54 -6.46 9.27
CA LEU A 295 -13.68 -5.04 8.98
C LEU A 295 -12.61 -4.54 7.99
N GLU A 296 -11.36 -5.00 8.08
CA GLU A 296 -10.32 -4.66 7.10
C GLU A 296 -10.73 -5.10 5.70
N SER A 297 -11.17 -6.36 5.54
CA SER A 297 -11.62 -6.91 4.27
C SER A 297 -12.76 -6.09 3.67
N GLN A 298 -13.75 -5.71 4.49
CA GLN A 298 -14.88 -4.88 4.07
C GLN A 298 -14.44 -3.47 3.65
N LEU A 299 -13.62 -2.78 4.46
CA LEU A 299 -13.20 -1.41 4.21
C LEU A 299 -12.29 -1.30 2.99
N VAL A 300 -11.38 -2.25 2.77
CA VAL A 300 -10.57 -2.26 1.55
C VAL A 300 -11.44 -2.42 0.31
N LYS A 301 -12.49 -3.25 0.37
CA LYS A 301 -13.43 -3.45 -0.74
C LYS A 301 -14.33 -2.25 -0.99
N GLN A 302 -14.76 -1.55 0.06
CA GLN A 302 -15.62 -0.36 -0.05
C GLN A 302 -14.85 0.89 -0.48
N LEU A 303 -13.69 1.13 0.13
CA LEU A 303 -12.95 2.39 -0.01
C LEU A 303 -11.84 2.35 -1.06
N GLN A 304 -11.45 1.17 -1.53
CA GLN A 304 -10.47 0.98 -2.62
C GLN A 304 -9.16 1.81 -2.44
N PRO A 305 -8.46 1.69 -1.30
CA PRO A 305 -7.26 2.47 -1.02
C PRO A 305 -6.15 2.27 -2.06
N VAL A 306 -5.30 3.28 -2.24
CA VAL A 306 -4.27 3.33 -3.28
C VAL A 306 -3.32 2.13 -3.20
N HIS A 307 -2.87 1.75 -2.00
CA HIS A 307 -1.83 0.73 -1.81
C HIS A 307 -2.32 -0.68 -1.44
N ASN A 308 -3.60 -0.92 -1.13
CA ASN A 308 -4.10 -2.30 -0.90
C ASN A 308 -4.44 -3.03 -2.21
N ARG A 309 -3.48 -3.13 -3.13
CA ARG A 309 -3.73 -3.63 -4.49
C ARG A 309 -4.34 -5.04 -4.55
N MET A 310 -3.99 -5.93 -3.61
CA MET A 310 -4.40 -7.35 -3.61
C MET A 310 -5.83 -7.61 -3.11
N LEU A 311 -6.32 -6.80 -2.17
CA LEU A 311 -7.65 -6.93 -1.56
C LEU A 311 -8.73 -6.09 -2.27
N ARG A 312 -8.34 -5.31 -3.28
CA ARG A 312 -9.27 -4.58 -4.15
C ARG A 312 -10.03 -5.58 -5.02
N ARG A 313 -11.36 -5.42 -5.08
CA ARG A 313 -12.34 -6.32 -5.73
C ARG A 313 -11.73 -7.20 -6.83
N ALA A 314 -11.73 -8.51 -6.65
CA ALA A 314 -11.57 -9.43 -7.75
C ALA A 314 -12.77 -9.23 -8.69
N ALA A 315 -12.57 -8.49 -9.80
CA ALA A 315 -13.63 -8.18 -10.77
C ALA A 315 -14.26 -9.44 -11.38
N SER A 316 -13.57 -10.57 -11.27
CA SER A 316 -14.01 -11.89 -11.68
C SER A 316 -13.50 -12.93 -10.69
N LEU A 317 -14.39 -13.82 -10.25
CA LEU A 317 -14.07 -14.99 -9.45
C LEU A 317 -14.41 -16.25 -10.25
N TYR A 318 -13.48 -17.20 -10.27
CA TYR A 318 -13.59 -18.46 -10.99
C TYR A 318 -13.34 -19.65 -10.08
N SER A 319 -13.94 -20.79 -10.44
CA SER A 319 -13.74 -22.09 -9.80
C SER A 319 -13.85 -23.19 -10.85
N TRP A 320 -13.17 -24.31 -10.62
CA TRP A 320 -13.37 -25.51 -11.43
C TRP A 320 -14.59 -26.26 -10.93
N GLN A 321 -15.42 -26.75 -11.84
CA GLN A 321 -16.56 -27.62 -11.54
C GLN A 321 -16.37 -28.94 -12.26
N LEU A 322 -16.49 -30.05 -11.53
CA LEU A 322 -16.48 -31.39 -12.11
C LEU A 322 -17.73 -32.14 -11.64
N ALA A 323 -18.71 -32.25 -12.55
CA ALA A 323 -19.95 -32.96 -12.28
C ALA A 323 -19.71 -34.47 -12.06
N PRO A 324 -20.58 -35.18 -11.33
CA PRO A 324 -20.43 -36.62 -11.07
C PRO A 324 -20.38 -37.47 -12.34
N ASP A 325 -21.11 -37.06 -13.37
CA ASP A 325 -21.26 -37.71 -14.68
C ASP A 325 -20.28 -37.18 -15.73
N SER A 326 -19.43 -36.21 -15.38
CA SER A 326 -18.46 -35.62 -16.30
C SER A 326 -17.04 -36.13 -16.03
N ASP A 327 -16.27 -36.27 -17.11
CA ASP A 327 -14.85 -36.64 -17.15
C ASP A 327 -13.91 -35.43 -17.31
N THR A 328 -14.48 -34.23 -17.49
CA THR A 328 -13.76 -33.02 -17.90
C THR A 328 -14.17 -31.85 -17.01
N PRO A 329 -13.24 -31.27 -16.23
CA PRO A 329 -13.57 -30.12 -15.39
C PRO A 329 -13.88 -28.89 -16.26
N ARG A 330 -14.89 -28.13 -15.85
CA ARG A 330 -15.31 -26.89 -16.52
C ARG A 330 -15.03 -25.70 -15.63
N LEU A 331 -14.47 -24.64 -16.21
CA LEU A 331 -14.25 -23.41 -15.49
C LEU A 331 -15.55 -22.59 -15.43
N VAL A 332 -16.05 -22.33 -14.22
CA VAL A 332 -17.27 -21.55 -13.98
C VAL A 332 -16.94 -20.23 -13.30
N SER A 333 -17.86 -19.25 -13.40
CA SER A 333 -17.73 -17.95 -12.74
C SER A 333 -18.79 -17.77 -11.65
N ALA A 334 -18.43 -17.03 -10.59
CA ALA A 334 -19.37 -16.61 -9.56
C ALA A 334 -20.52 -15.73 -10.07
N LYS A 335 -20.44 -15.22 -11.31
CA LYS A 335 -21.54 -14.51 -11.99
C LYS A 335 -22.65 -15.44 -12.50
N THR A 336 -22.32 -16.71 -12.73
CA THR A 336 -23.22 -17.71 -13.35
C THR A 336 -23.58 -18.85 -12.42
N VAL A 337 -22.75 -19.11 -11.41
CA VAL A 337 -22.92 -20.21 -10.45
C VAL A 337 -22.79 -19.65 -9.05
N ASP A 338 -23.68 -20.08 -8.17
CA ASP A 338 -23.62 -19.73 -6.76
C ASP A 338 -22.54 -20.53 -6.03
N PHE A 339 -21.42 -19.89 -5.70
CA PHE A 339 -20.29 -20.55 -5.05
C PHE A 339 -20.54 -20.88 -3.57
N SER A 340 -21.60 -20.34 -2.97
CA SER A 340 -21.94 -20.62 -1.57
C SER A 340 -22.75 -21.89 -1.40
N GLY A 341 -23.66 -22.22 -2.34
CA GLY A 341 -24.53 -23.39 -2.27
C GLY A 341 -24.19 -24.51 -3.25
N THR A 342 -23.43 -24.23 -4.31
CA THR A 342 -23.12 -25.25 -5.32
C THR A 342 -21.99 -26.16 -4.86
N GLY A 343 -22.29 -27.45 -4.67
CA GLY A 343 -21.29 -28.48 -4.41
C GLY A 343 -20.39 -28.75 -5.63
N SER A 344 -19.29 -29.48 -5.40
CA SER A 344 -18.32 -29.88 -6.45
C SER A 344 -17.63 -28.71 -7.16
N LEU A 345 -17.39 -27.63 -6.43
CA LEU A 345 -16.53 -26.52 -6.84
C LEU A 345 -15.13 -26.68 -6.24
N TYR A 346 -14.11 -26.33 -7.02
CA TYR A 346 -12.71 -26.55 -6.67
C TYR A 346 -11.87 -25.28 -6.94
N GLY A 347 -11.35 -24.70 -5.87
CA GLY A 347 -10.50 -23.52 -5.86
C GLY A 347 -11.25 -22.19 -6.04
N THR A 348 -10.62 -21.10 -5.58
CA THR A 348 -11.08 -19.72 -5.77
C THR A 348 -10.00 -18.92 -6.48
N PHE A 349 -10.25 -18.54 -7.74
CA PHE A 349 -9.25 -17.90 -8.59
C PHE A 349 -9.70 -16.52 -9.05
N SER A 350 -8.80 -15.53 -8.95
CA SER A 350 -9.05 -14.14 -9.38
C SER A 350 -8.94 -13.93 -10.89
N SER A 351 -8.47 -14.95 -11.63
CA SER A 351 -8.37 -14.91 -13.08
C SER A 351 -8.49 -16.31 -13.68
N ARG A 352 -8.94 -16.38 -14.94
CA ARG A 352 -8.94 -17.61 -15.73
C ARG A 352 -7.55 -18.21 -15.87
N TYR A 353 -6.55 -17.36 -16.12
CA TYR A 353 -5.15 -17.79 -16.20
C TYR A 353 -4.68 -18.45 -14.90
N GLY A 354 -4.98 -17.86 -13.74
CA GLY A 354 -4.64 -18.44 -12.44
C GLY A 354 -5.30 -19.82 -12.22
N ALA A 355 -6.57 -19.96 -12.61
CA ALA A 355 -7.28 -21.24 -12.52
C ALA A 355 -6.69 -22.31 -13.44
N GLU A 356 -6.39 -21.97 -14.70
CA GLU A 356 -5.74 -22.85 -15.67
C GLU A 356 -4.32 -23.22 -15.23
N SER A 357 -3.56 -22.28 -14.68
CA SER A 357 -2.23 -22.54 -14.13
C SER A 357 -2.28 -23.53 -12.96
N ALA A 358 -3.22 -23.35 -12.02
CA ALA A 358 -3.37 -24.28 -10.90
C ALA A 358 -3.75 -25.69 -11.36
N LEU A 359 -4.65 -25.81 -12.35
CA LEU A 359 -5.01 -27.11 -12.92
C LEU A 359 -3.84 -27.75 -13.68
N ARG A 360 -2.97 -26.96 -14.34
CA ARG A 360 -1.73 -27.47 -14.95
C ARG A 360 -0.75 -28.00 -13.91
N THR A 361 -0.59 -27.32 -12.78
CA THR A 361 0.24 -27.80 -11.67
C THR A 361 -0.28 -29.14 -11.16
N LEU A 362 -1.58 -29.26 -10.89
CA LEU A 362 -2.20 -30.54 -10.52
C LEU A 362 -2.01 -31.61 -11.59
N ALA A 363 -2.08 -31.22 -12.88
CA ALA A 363 -1.87 -32.16 -13.97
C ALA A 363 -0.44 -32.72 -14.00
N ASP A 364 0.57 -31.89 -13.75
CA ASP A 364 1.95 -32.33 -13.67
C ASP A 364 2.19 -33.22 -12.44
N GLU A 365 1.64 -32.86 -11.27
CA GLU A 365 1.78 -33.61 -10.02
C GLU A 365 1.10 -34.98 -10.05
N HIS A 366 -0.11 -35.05 -10.64
CA HIS A 366 -0.93 -36.27 -10.69
C HIS A 366 -0.88 -36.98 -12.05
N ARG A 367 0.03 -36.57 -12.94
CA ARG A 367 0.24 -37.15 -14.28
C ARG A 367 -1.02 -37.16 -15.16
N LEU A 368 -1.83 -36.11 -15.07
CA LEU A 368 -3.08 -35.96 -15.78
C LEU A 368 -2.86 -35.48 -17.22
N CYS A 369 -3.76 -35.86 -18.11
CA CYS A 369 -3.72 -35.42 -19.50
C CYS A 369 -4.31 -34.03 -19.70
N CYS A 370 -3.47 -33.05 -20.03
CA CYS A 370 -3.90 -31.69 -20.36
C CYS A 370 -4.92 -31.61 -21.51
N ALA A 371 -4.89 -32.54 -22.46
CA ALA A 371 -5.89 -32.59 -23.52
C ALA A 371 -7.26 -33.01 -23.00
N GLN A 372 -7.33 -34.05 -22.15
CA GLN A 372 -8.58 -34.49 -21.52
C GLN A 372 -9.12 -33.46 -20.52
N LEU A 373 -8.23 -32.72 -19.84
CA LEU A 373 -8.63 -31.62 -18.96
C LEU A 373 -9.11 -30.35 -19.72
N GLY A 374 -9.08 -30.36 -21.06
CA GLY A 374 -9.45 -29.19 -21.88
C GLY A 374 -8.45 -28.03 -21.85
N LEU A 375 -7.25 -28.25 -21.31
CA LEU A 375 -6.14 -27.27 -21.23
C LEU A 375 -5.29 -27.22 -22.51
N GLU A 376 -5.38 -28.23 -23.36
CA GLU A 376 -4.63 -28.35 -24.62
C GLU A 376 -5.58 -28.85 -25.72
N LYS A 377 -5.57 -28.20 -26.88
CA LYS A 377 -6.34 -28.65 -28.04
C LYS A 377 -5.50 -29.61 -28.86
N VAL A 378 -5.90 -30.89 -28.89
CA VAL A 378 -5.20 -31.96 -29.60
C VAL A 378 -6.20 -32.73 -30.46
N ALA A 379 -5.80 -33.13 -31.67
CA ALA A 379 -6.63 -33.99 -32.52
C ALA A 379 -6.79 -35.39 -31.89
N LYS A 380 -7.94 -36.04 -32.13
CA LYS A 380 -8.25 -37.35 -31.55
C LYS A 380 -7.16 -38.39 -31.89
N GLY A 381 -6.67 -39.11 -30.88
CA GLY A 381 -5.63 -40.13 -31.02
C GLY A 381 -4.19 -39.58 -31.13
N ARG A 382 -3.98 -38.26 -31.04
CA ARG A 382 -2.63 -37.68 -30.99
C ARG A 382 -2.19 -37.44 -29.53
N PRO A 383 -0.89 -37.61 -29.22
CA PRO A 383 -0.38 -37.38 -27.88
C PRO A 383 -0.37 -35.89 -27.53
N CYS A 384 -0.81 -35.57 -26.32
CA CYS A 384 -0.63 -34.23 -25.72
C CYS A 384 0.84 -33.96 -25.40
N PHE A 385 1.22 -32.68 -25.25
CA PHE A 385 2.57 -32.29 -24.91
C PHE A 385 3.09 -32.99 -23.64
N GLY A 386 2.26 -33.06 -22.60
CA GLY A 386 2.59 -33.73 -21.34
C GLY A 386 2.99 -35.21 -21.53
N TYR A 387 2.37 -35.91 -22.48
CA TYR A 387 2.70 -37.31 -22.76
C TYR A 387 4.06 -37.42 -23.46
N GLN A 388 4.36 -36.52 -24.41
CA GLN A 388 5.65 -36.47 -25.11
C GLN A 388 6.82 -36.26 -24.15
N VAL A 389 6.61 -35.49 -23.08
CA VAL A 389 7.61 -35.24 -22.02
C VAL A 389 7.49 -36.19 -20.81
N LYS A 390 6.73 -37.29 -20.93
CA LYS A 390 6.54 -38.33 -19.90
C LYS A 390 5.91 -37.85 -18.58
N ARG A 391 5.14 -36.75 -18.61
CA ARG A 391 4.36 -36.19 -17.49
C ARG A 391 2.87 -36.53 -17.53
N CYS A 392 2.42 -37.34 -18.48
CA CYS A 392 1.03 -37.76 -18.62
C CYS A 392 0.99 -39.26 -18.94
N ASP A 393 -0.01 -39.96 -18.43
CA ASP A 393 -0.18 -41.41 -18.64
C ASP A 393 -0.89 -41.79 -19.96
N GLY A 394 -1.31 -40.80 -20.76
CA GLY A 394 -1.67 -41.06 -22.16
C GLY A 394 -3.12 -41.46 -22.43
N VAL A 395 -4.09 -41.01 -21.63
CA VAL A 395 -5.53 -41.21 -21.95
C VAL A 395 -5.90 -40.69 -23.36
N CYS A 396 -5.22 -39.64 -23.85
CA CYS A 396 -5.43 -39.09 -25.19
C CYS A 396 -5.03 -40.03 -26.34
N VAL A 397 -4.14 -40.99 -26.09
CA VAL A 397 -3.67 -41.99 -27.07
C VAL A 397 -4.18 -43.40 -26.79
N GLY A 398 -4.91 -43.60 -25.67
CA GLY A 398 -5.47 -44.89 -25.29
C GLY A 398 -4.57 -45.73 -24.38
N ASP A 399 -3.42 -45.22 -23.94
CA ASP A 399 -2.47 -45.95 -23.07
C ASP A 399 -2.95 -46.05 -21.62
N ALA A 400 -3.87 -45.17 -21.20
CA ALA A 400 -4.51 -45.19 -19.90
C ALA A 400 -6.04 -45.16 -20.06
N PRO A 401 -6.79 -45.95 -19.26
CA PRO A 401 -8.25 -45.88 -19.21
C PRO A 401 -8.78 -44.49 -18.76
N LEU A 402 -9.90 -44.06 -19.35
CA LEU A 402 -10.51 -42.76 -19.07
C LEU A 402 -11.10 -42.65 -17.66
N ASP A 403 -11.66 -43.75 -17.16
CA ASP A 403 -12.18 -43.86 -15.79
C ASP A 403 -11.06 -43.69 -14.75
N ALA A 404 -9.92 -44.35 -14.95
CA ALA A 404 -8.74 -44.19 -14.10
C ALA A 404 -8.20 -42.75 -14.12
N HIS A 405 -8.15 -42.11 -15.31
CA HIS A 405 -7.78 -40.69 -15.43
C HIS A 405 -8.78 -39.77 -14.72
N THR A 406 -10.08 -40.04 -14.84
CA THR A 406 -11.15 -39.26 -14.19
C THR A 406 -11.06 -39.38 -12.66
N ALA A 407 -10.81 -40.59 -12.14
CA ALA A 407 -10.64 -40.82 -10.70
C ALA A 407 -9.48 -40.00 -10.12
N ARG A 408 -8.31 -40.02 -10.78
CA ARG A 408 -7.16 -39.19 -10.36
C ARG A 408 -7.42 -37.70 -10.51
N THR A 409 -8.19 -37.29 -11.52
CA THR A 409 -8.60 -35.90 -11.67
C THR A 409 -9.46 -35.44 -10.49
N ARG A 410 -10.41 -36.27 -10.04
CA ARG A 410 -11.21 -35.99 -8.83
C ARG A 410 -10.35 -35.94 -7.58
N GLU A 411 -9.44 -36.89 -7.41
CA GLU A 411 -8.50 -36.93 -6.29
C GLU A 411 -7.64 -35.66 -6.23
N ALA A 412 -7.05 -35.24 -7.36
CA ALA A 412 -6.26 -34.03 -7.45
C ALA A 412 -7.08 -32.77 -7.12
N LEU A 413 -8.29 -32.67 -7.67
CA LEU A 413 -9.19 -31.54 -7.43
C LEU A 413 -9.72 -31.48 -5.99
N ALA A 414 -9.89 -32.62 -5.31
CA ALA A 414 -10.41 -32.68 -3.93
C ALA A 414 -9.57 -31.84 -2.95
N THR A 415 -8.27 -31.66 -3.22
CA THR A 415 -7.38 -30.78 -2.43
C THR A 415 -7.81 -29.31 -2.46
N LEU A 416 -8.57 -28.91 -3.47
CA LEU A 416 -9.07 -27.56 -3.68
C LEU A 416 -10.58 -27.43 -3.40
N GLN A 417 -11.23 -28.48 -2.91
CA GLN A 417 -12.69 -28.50 -2.76
C GLN A 417 -13.20 -27.34 -1.89
N LEU A 418 -14.25 -26.67 -2.36
CA LEU A 418 -14.94 -25.62 -1.63
C LEU A 418 -15.98 -26.22 -0.69
N ASP A 419 -16.01 -25.72 0.54
CA ASP A 419 -17.10 -25.99 1.47
C ASP A 419 -18.33 -25.18 1.08
N THR A 420 -19.48 -25.85 1.02
CA THR A 420 -20.78 -25.19 0.91
C THR A 420 -21.11 -24.50 2.24
N TRP A 421 -21.89 -23.42 2.17
CA TRP A 421 -22.42 -22.77 3.36
C TRP A 421 -23.23 -23.77 4.19
N PRO A 422 -22.84 -24.07 5.44
CA PRO A 422 -23.40 -25.21 6.19
C PRO A 422 -24.70 -24.88 6.93
N TYR A 423 -25.19 -23.64 6.85
CA TYR A 423 -26.33 -23.16 7.62
C TYR A 423 -27.52 -22.78 6.72
N ASP A 424 -28.75 -22.94 7.22
CA ASP A 424 -29.98 -22.60 6.49
C ASP A 424 -30.19 -21.09 6.27
N GLY A 425 -29.41 -20.25 6.97
CA GLY A 425 -29.53 -18.81 6.93
C GLY A 425 -28.29 -18.10 7.49
N PRO A 426 -28.42 -16.79 7.78
CA PRO A 426 -27.34 -16.02 8.40
C PRO A 426 -27.01 -16.56 9.79
N ILE A 427 -25.76 -16.35 10.18
CA ILE A 427 -25.28 -16.59 11.55
C ILE A 427 -24.69 -15.31 12.12
N ALA A 428 -24.61 -15.23 13.44
CA ALA A 428 -23.72 -14.30 14.12
C ALA A 428 -22.62 -15.09 14.84
N ILE A 429 -21.36 -14.68 14.62
CA ILE A 429 -20.24 -15.18 15.40
C ILE A 429 -20.01 -14.21 16.56
N GLU A 430 -20.10 -14.72 17.78
CA GLU A 430 -19.79 -14.00 19.00
C GLU A 430 -18.28 -13.89 19.19
N GLU A 431 -17.77 -12.66 19.28
CA GLU A 431 -16.40 -12.34 19.66
C GLU A 431 -16.38 -11.68 21.04
N PRO A 432 -15.91 -12.39 22.08
CA PRO A 432 -15.72 -11.79 23.39
C PRO A 432 -14.50 -10.86 23.38
N GLY A 433 -14.63 -9.73 24.07
CA GLY A 433 -13.57 -8.74 24.24
C GLY A 433 -12.59 -9.07 25.34
N SER A 434 -11.55 -8.24 25.43
CA SER A 434 -10.57 -8.31 26.51
C SER A 434 -11.10 -7.77 27.84
N GLN A 435 -12.14 -6.93 27.80
CA GLN A 435 -12.79 -6.36 28.98
C GLN A 435 -14.03 -7.16 29.36
N SER A 436 -14.29 -7.27 30.66
CA SER A 436 -15.45 -7.99 31.18
C SER A 436 -16.75 -7.38 30.64
N GLY A 437 -17.54 -8.17 29.91
CA GLY A 437 -18.83 -7.77 29.33
C GLY A 437 -18.74 -7.10 27.96
N GLU A 438 -17.54 -6.92 27.40
CA GLU A 438 -17.37 -6.47 26.02
C GLU A 438 -17.60 -7.65 25.06
N VAL A 439 -18.53 -7.50 24.12
CA VAL A 439 -18.84 -8.52 23.12
C VAL A 439 -19.20 -7.85 21.79
N GLU A 440 -18.83 -8.47 20.70
CA GLU A 440 -19.22 -8.08 19.35
C GLU A 440 -19.78 -9.28 18.60
N TYR A 441 -20.91 -9.09 17.91
CA TYR A 441 -21.56 -10.11 17.10
C TYR A 441 -21.32 -9.81 15.62
N HIS A 442 -20.65 -10.70 14.92
CA HIS A 442 -20.32 -10.57 13.50
C HIS A 442 -21.29 -11.36 12.64
N VAL A 443 -22.12 -10.66 11.86
CA VAL A 443 -23.14 -11.30 11.01
C VAL A 443 -22.54 -11.72 9.68
N ILE A 444 -22.66 -13.01 9.36
CA ILE A 444 -22.16 -13.62 8.14
C ILE A 444 -23.28 -14.45 7.52
N ASP A 445 -23.42 -14.33 6.21
CA ASP A 445 -24.35 -15.15 5.42
C ASP A 445 -23.67 -15.56 4.12
N ARG A 446 -23.76 -16.84 3.75
CA ARG A 446 -23.26 -17.36 2.46
C ARG A 446 -21.82 -16.94 2.14
N TRP A 447 -20.95 -17.00 3.16
CA TRP A 447 -19.55 -16.54 3.09
C TRP A 447 -19.39 -15.05 2.76
N GLN A 448 -20.34 -14.20 3.16
CA GLN A 448 -20.24 -12.74 3.07
C GLN A 448 -20.34 -12.12 4.45
N TYR A 449 -19.45 -11.18 4.76
CA TYR A 449 -19.56 -10.39 5.98
C TYR A 449 -20.56 -9.25 5.78
N LEU A 450 -21.57 -9.21 6.63
CA LEU A 450 -22.68 -8.27 6.50
C LEU A 450 -22.59 -7.10 7.48
N GLY A 451 -21.92 -7.28 8.63
CA GLY A 451 -21.64 -6.22 9.59
C GLY A 451 -21.47 -6.77 11.01
N SER A 452 -21.33 -5.87 11.98
CA SER A 452 -21.28 -6.22 13.40
C SER A 452 -22.16 -5.34 14.27
N VAL A 453 -22.53 -5.86 15.44
CA VAL A 453 -23.25 -5.14 16.50
C VAL A 453 -22.68 -5.48 17.87
N ALA A 454 -22.78 -4.55 18.82
CA ALA A 454 -22.23 -4.70 20.17
C ALA A 454 -23.21 -5.32 21.18
N SER A 455 -24.43 -5.68 20.76
CA SER A 455 -25.45 -6.27 21.64
C SER A 455 -26.36 -7.22 20.88
N ARG A 456 -26.94 -8.17 21.61
CA ARG A 456 -27.84 -9.17 21.02
C ARG A 456 -29.17 -8.54 20.58
N GLU A 457 -29.64 -7.52 21.28
CA GLU A 457 -30.86 -6.77 20.95
C GLU A 457 -30.73 -6.03 19.62
N ALA A 458 -29.53 -5.55 19.28
CA ALA A 458 -29.27 -4.86 18.02
C ALA A 458 -29.16 -5.82 16.82
N LEU A 459 -29.07 -7.13 17.07
CA LEU A 459 -28.87 -8.13 16.03
C LEU A 459 -30.11 -8.28 15.14
N ASP A 460 -31.29 -8.33 15.75
CA ASP A 460 -32.57 -8.42 15.04
C ASP A 460 -32.78 -7.20 14.12
N ALA A 461 -32.50 -6.00 14.65
CA ALA A 461 -32.58 -4.77 13.87
C ALA A 461 -31.59 -4.72 12.69
N LEU A 462 -30.38 -5.29 12.85
CA LEU A 462 -29.43 -5.39 11.75
C LEU A 462 -29.93 -6.36 10.68
N ILE A 463 -30.42 -7.54 11.06
CA ILE A 463 -30.92 -8.56 10.12
C ILE A 463 -32.11 -8.03 9.30
N ASP A 464 -33.06 -7.37 9.95
CA ASP A 464 -34.27 -6.86 9.32
C ASP A 464 -33.98 -5.81 8.24
N ASN A 465 -32.93 -5.03 8.42
CA ASN A 465 -32.55 -3.96 7.50
C ASN A 465 -31.53 -4.41 6.44
N MET A 466 -31.02 -5.64 6.49
CA MET A 466 -29.97 -6.07 5.58
C MET A 466 -30.49 -6.71 4.30
N PRO A 467 -29.89 -6.35 3.13
CA PRO A 467 -30.24 -6.96 1.86
C PRO A 467 -29.88 -8.45 1.88
N ALA A 468 -30.56 -9.25 1.06
CA ALA A 468 -30.19 -10.65 0.92
C ALA A 468 -28.78 -10.81 0.35
N ALA A 469 -27.97 -11.65 1.00
CA ALA A 469 -26.65 -12.03 0.52
C ALA A 469 -26.82 -12.86 -0.76
N THR A 470 -26.41 -12.29 -1.89
CA THR A 470 -26.50 -12.94 -3.21
C THR A 470 -25.14 -13.32 -3.77
N GLY A 471 -24.05 -13.07 -3.04
CA GLY A 471 -22.69 -13.30 -3.50
C GLY A 471 -21.91 -14.30 -2.65
N PHE A 472 -20.65 -14.47 -3.03
CA PHE A 472 -19.65 -15.26 -2.30
C PHE A 472 -18.38 -14.40 -2.17
N ASP A 473 -17.87 -14.24 -0.96
CA ASP A 473 -16.63 -13.51 -0.73
C ASP A 473 -15.47 -14.48 -0.46
N PRO A 474 -14.51 -14.62 -1.40
CA PRO A 474 -13.42 -15.58 -1.25
C PRO A 474 -12.47 -15.24 -0.10
N ASP A 475 -12.39 -13.98 0.32
CA ASP A 475 -11.54 -13.60 1.46
C ASP A 475 -12.21 -14.00 2.79
N ILE A 476 -13.53 -13.84 2.88
CA ILE A 476 -14.32 -14.31 4.03
C ILE A 476 -14.31 -15.84 4.10
N TYR A 477 -14.44 -16.53 2.97
CA TYR A 477 -14.28 -17.98 2.90
C TYR A 477 -12.90 -18.43 3.39
N ARG A 478 -11.81 -17.80 2.94
CA ARG A 478 -10.46 -18.15 3.42
C ARG A 478 -10.25 -17.82 4.89
N LEU A 479 -10.86 -16.74 5.37
CA LEU A 479 -10.77 -16.32 6.77
C LEU A 479 -11.49 -17.28 7.70
N LEU A 480 -12.70 -17.71 7.31
CA LEU A 480 -13.61 -18.45 8.18
C LEU A 480 -13.65 -19.95 7.90
N GLY A 481 -13.39 -20.43 6.68
CA GLY A 481 -13.68 -21.78 6.20
C GLY A 481 -13.49 -22.89 7.24
N ARG A 482 -12.24 -23.14 7.63
CA ARG A 482 -11.92 -24.15 8.66
C ARG A 482 -12.19 -23.70 10.11
N ARG A 483 -12.22 -22.39 10.36
CA ARG A 483 -12.44 -21.82 11.70
C ARG A 483 -13.92 -21.85 12.10
N LEU A 484 -14.82 -21.92 11.13
CA LEU A 484 -16.25 -21.83 11.35
C LEU A 484 -16.78 -23.03 12.14
N ALA A 485 -16.32 -24.24 11.80
CA ALA A 485 -16.62 -25.45 12.55
C ALA A 485 -16.08 -25.40 14.00
N GLN A 486 -14.94 -24.73 14.22
CA GLN A 486 -14.39 -24.53 15.55
C GLN A 486 -15.23 -23.53 16.36
N PHE A 487 -15.65 -22.41 15.76
CA PHE A 487 -16.51 -21.45 16.45
C PHE A 487 -17.86 -22.05 16.84
N ASP A 488 -18.41 -22.94 16.00
CA ASP A 488 -19.64 -23.66 16.30
C ASP A 488 -19.44 -24.64 17.46
N ALA A 489 -18.33 -25.41 17.45
CA ALA A 489 -17.96 -26.29 18.56
C ALA A 489 -17.73 -25.54 19.89
N ASP A 490 -17.23 -24.31 19.82
CA ASP A 490 -17.03 -23.42 20.98
C ASP A 490 -18.33 -22.71 21.42
N ALA A 491 -19.49 -23.03 20.83
CA ALA A 491 -20.79 -22.40 21.08
C ALA A 491 -20.81 -20.87 20.86
N ARG A 492 -19.96 -20.38 19.95
CA ARG A 492 -19.86 -18.96 19.58
C ARG A 492 -20.71 -18.59 18.36
N VAL A 493 -21.42 -19.55 17.78
CA VAL A 493 -22.27 -19.34 16.60
C VAL A 493 -23.73 -19.25 17.04
N LEU A 494 -24.35 -18.12 16.73
CA LEU A 494 -25.78 -17.90 16.90
C LEU A 494 -26.46 -18.06 15.54
N HIS A 495 -27.38 -19.00 15.44
CA HIS A 495 -28.22 -19.17 14.26
C HIS A 495 -29.28 -18.09 14.23
N LEU A 496 -29.35 -17.36 13.12
CA LEU A 496 -30.29 -16.25 12.98
C LEU A 496 -31.44 -16.68 12.09
N THR A 497 -32.64 -16.67 12.64
CA THR A 497 -33.85 -16.86 11.84
C THR A 497 -34.16 -15.57 11.14
N ARG A 498 -33.84 -15.50 9.85
CA ARG A 498 -34.48 -14.51 8.98
C ARG A 498 -35.93 -14.93 8.83
N ALA A 499 -36.88 -14.03 9.04
CA ALA A 499 -38.24 -14.26 8.55
C ALA A 499 -38.10 -14.52 7.04
N ALA A 500 -38.26 -15.77 6.63
CA ALA A 500 -38.01 -16.17 5.27
C ALA A 500 -38.84 -15.26 4.37
N PHE A 501 -38.19 -14.41 3.58
CA PHE A 501 -38.77 -14.04 2.31
C PHE A 501 -39.01 -15.37 1.64
N ARG A 502 -40.26 -15.85 1.65
CA ARG A 502 -40.69 -16.90 0.74
C ARG A 502 -40.10 -16.46 -0.59
N LEU A 503 -39.22 -17.28 -1.15
CA LEU A 503 -38.85 -17.18 -2.54
C LEU A 503 -40.18 -17.26 -3.28
N SER A 504 -40.80 -16.11 -3.55
CA SER A 504 -41.77 -16.02 -4.62
C SER A 504 -40.95 -16.47 -5.81
N HIS A 505 -41.24 -17.67 -6.30
CA HIS A 505 -40.84 -18.10 -7.63
C HIS A 505 -40.90 -16.86 -8.52
N ILE A 506 -39.75 -16.34 -8.92
CA ILE A 506 -39.72 -15.46 -10.06
C ILE A 506 -40.06 -16.42 -11.18
N GLU A 507 -41.33 -16.46 -11.57
CA GLU A 507 -41.73 -17.08 -12.82
C GLU A 507 -40.77 -16.52 -13.89
N PRO A 508 -40.16 -17.38 -14.72
CA PRO A 508 -39.36 -16.89 -15.83
C PRO A 508 -40.21 -15.88 -16.60
N PRO A 509 -39.65 -14.75 -17.03
CA PRO A 509 -40.42 -13.74 -17.72
C PRO A 509 -41.17 -14.41 -18.87
N VAL A 510 -42.50 -14.35 -18.81
CA VAL A 510 -43.37 -14.82 -19.89
C VAL A 510 -42.90 -14.09 -21.14
N ASP A 511 -42.56 -14.88 -22.16
CA ASP A 511 -42.06 -14.40 -23.44
C ASP A 511 -43.17 -13.59 -24.12
N THR A 512 -43.27 -12.30 -23.79
CA THR A 512 -44.22 -11.41 -24.45
C THR A 512 -43.78 -11.27 -25.91
N PRO A 513 -44.66 -11.56 -26.89
CA PRO A 513 -44.31 -11.43 -28.29
C PRO A 513 -43.91 -9.98 -28.58
N ARG A 514 -42.70 -9.81 -29.12
CA ARG A 514 -42.16 -8.52 -29.56
C ARG A 514 -43.16 -7.83 -30.47
N ASN A 515 -43.72 -6.71 -30.01
CA ASN A 515 -44.53 -5.83 -30.83
C ASN A 515 -43.64 -5.14 -31.89
N PRO A 516 -43.89 -5.32 -33.21
CA PRO A 516 -42.99 -4.86 -34.26
C PRO A 516 -43.07 -3.35 -34.57
N ARG A 517 -43.41 -2.49 -33.60
CA ARG A 517 -43.60 -1.04 -33.80
C ARG A 517 -42.87 -0.16 -32.79
N SER A 518 -41.55 -0.33 -32.69
CA SER A 518 -40.68 0.68 -32.03
C SER A 518 -39.29 0.82 -32.66
N VAL A 519 -39.14 0.37 -33.92
CA VAL A 519 -37.98 0.72 -34.77
C VAL A 519 -38.38 1.88 -35.68
N ALA A 520 -38.41 3.10 -35.13
CA ALA A 520 -38.32 4.35 -35.89
C ALA A 520 -38.38 5.55 -34.94
N LEU A 521 -37.25 5.97 -34.38
CA LEU A 521 -36.97 7.36 -33.98
C LEU A 521 -35.50 7.47 -33.52
N LEU A 522 -34.59 7.26 -34.47
CA LEU A 522 -33.21 7.75 -34.37
C LEU A 522 -32.90 8.48 -35.68
N ARG A 523 -33.17 9.78 -35.71
CA ARG A 523 -32.65 10.66 -36.75
C ARG A 523 -32.10 11.95 -36.13
N ARG A 524 -30.81 12.18 -36.46
CA ARG A 524 -30.04 13.43 -36.49
C ARG A 524 -29.42 13.90 -35.16
N ARG A 525 -28.21 13.39 -34.89
CA ARG A 525 -27.17 14.16 -34.16
C ARG A 525 -26.51 15.14 -35.15
N GLN A 526 -26.48 16.42 -34.79
CA GLN A 526 -25.63 17.44 -35.43
C GLN A 526 -24.16 17.18 -35.05
N PRO A 527 -23.19 17.48 -35.95
CA PRO A 527 -21.77 17.39 -35.64
C PRO A 527 -21.33 18.53 -34.71
N ARG A 528 -20.48 18.21 -33.72
CA ARG A 528 -19.74 19.20 -32.92
C ARG A 528 -18.48 19.66 -33.68
N PRO A 529 -17.99 20.89 -33.48
CA PRO A 529 -16.82 21.42 -34.17
C PRO A 529 -15.52 20.80 -33.65
N GLU A 530 -14.53 20.72 -34.55
CA GLU A 530 -13.21 20.12 -34.36
C GLU A 530 -12.34 20.93 -33.38
N ASP A 531 -11.60 20.23 -32.52
CA ASP A 531 -10.52 20.78 -31.67
C ASP A 531 -9.16 20.40 -32.31
N PRO A 532 -8.28 21.36 -32.64
CA PRO A 532 -7.20 21.18 -33.60
C PRO A 532 -5.86 20.77 -32.98
N TYR A 533 -5.74 19.69 -32.21
CA TYR A 533 -4.41 19.18 -31.77
C TYR A 533 -4.34 17.67 -31.54
N GLN A 534 -4.68 16.85 -32.55
CA GLN A 534 -4.23 15.45 -32.61
C GLN A 534 -3.34 15.19 -33.82
N LEU A 535 -2.04 15.33 -33.58
CA LEU A 535 -0.96 14.79 -34.41
C LEU A 535 -1.13 13.27 -34.55
N ARG A 536 -1.48 12.83 -35.76
CA ARG A 536 -1.47 11.44 -36.19
C ARG A 536 -0.03 11.03 -36.53
N LEU A 537 0.47 9.98 -35.89
CA LEU A 537 1.63 9.23 -36.39
C LEU A 537 1.12 8.15 -37.36
N PRO A 538 1.68 8.02 -38.57
CA PRO A 538 1.36 6.93 -39.47
C PRO A 538 2.28 5.73 -39.19
N PHE A 539 1.69 4.56 -38.98
CA PHE A 539 2.32 3.29 -39.33
C PHE A 539 1.53 2.71 -40.50
N ASP A 540 2.19 2.48 -41.63
CA ASP A 540 2.21 1.16 -42.26
C ASP A 540 3.28 1.06 -43.36
N ALA A 541 3.92 -0.12 -43.35
CA ALA A 541 4.57 -0.85 -44.43
C ALA A 541 5.83 -0.27 -45.12
N HIS A 542 6.99 -0.84 -44.76
CA HIS A 542 7.76 -1.75 -45.63
C HIS A 542 8.77 -2.59 -44.84
#